data_AF-A0A3K8YFI3-F1
#
_entry.id   AF-A0A3K8YFI3-F1
#
_cell.length_a   1.000
_cell.length_b   1.000
_cell.length_c   1.000
_cell.angle_alpha   90.00
_cell.angle_beta   90.00
_cell.angle_gamma   90.00
#
_symmetry.space_group_name_H-M   'P 1'
#
loop_
_entity.id
_entity.type
_entity.pdbx_description
1 polymer ?
#
loop_
_entity_poly.entity_id
_entity_poly.type
_entity_poly.pdbx_seq_one_letter_code
_entity_poly.pdbx_strand_id
1 'polypeptide(L)'
;MDFNGLSCLFPGNYPNDFGQQLRLNELMKEPMVLQQGLVDLCLYLGKYSFDHEFTLFARQEIEFTFQKTFREACYYCYLELLGIPVELLPKEDIPDVLKQLVDSFIVLLNNQSYMLYHQESDKKDDSPLQKMAIELARCSCDPAYSSVNHAKNDVNFTNALRCFIQGIQWLIQTCIKEEENIDIKSLLTHMEQHIRKRLQPRKCLEKIYMYEKIADLLDEHSDDHIYLQEAFSVMGARMQFFSREAFGHISPSRFTL
;
A
#
# COMPACT_ATOMS: atom_id res chain seq x y z
N MET A 1 -4.64 -10.22 -12.09
CA MET A 1 -4.43 -8.83 -12.51
C MET A 1 -3.07 -8.41 -12.01
N ASP A 2 -2.08 -8.29 -12.88
CA ASP A 2 -0.90 -7.48 -12.55
C ASP A 2 -0.13 -7.07 -13.81
N PHE A 3 -0.41 -5.85 -14.29
CA PHE A 3 0.52 -5.17 -15.20
C PHE A 3 1.27 -4.04 -14.49
N ASN A 4 0.86 -3.61 -13.29
CA ASN A 4 1.59 -2.63 -12.47
C ASN A 4 1.48 -2.79 -10.94
N GLY A 5 0.77 -3.79 -10.38
CA GLY A 5 0.53 -3.89 -8.93
C GLY A 5 -0.65 -3.03 -8.50
N LEU A 6 -1.68 -3.58 -7.83
CA LEU A 6 -2.60 -2.72 -7.07
C LEU A 6 -1.82 -1.76 -6.15
N SER A 7 -0.71 -2.23 -5.58
CA SER A 7 0.23 -1.50 -4.75
C SER A 7 0.80 -0.21 -5.37
N CYS A 8 0.79 -0.04 -6.70
CA CYS A 8 1.24 1.19 -7.35
C CYS A 8 0.21 2.33 -7.29
N LEU A 9 -1.06 2.02 -7.02
CA LEU A 9 -2.15 2.99 -6.88
C LEU A 9 -2.17 3.67 -5.51
N PHE A 10 -1.37 3.17 -4.57
CA PHE A 10 -1.35 3.66 -3.21
C PHE A 10 -0.28 4.72 -2.99
N PRO A 11 -0.52 5.64 -2.05
CA PRO A 11 0.40 6.72 -1.76
C PRO A 11 1.75 6.15 -1.28
N GLY A 12 2.81 6.65 -1.89
CA GLY A 12 4.19 6.48 -1.44
C GLY A 12 4.89 7.83 -1.52
N ASN A 13 6.02 7.98 -0.82
CA ASN A 13 6.79 9.19 -0.94
C ASN A 13 7.59 9.19 -2.24
N TYR A 14 6.99 9.78 -3.27
CA TYR A 14 7.63 9.99 -4.55
C TYR A 14 8.05 11.45 -4.72
N PRO A 15 9.13 11.74 -5.46
CA PRO A 15 9.46 13.12 -5.83
C PRO A 15 8.28 13.75 -6.58
N ASN A 16 7.84 14.92 -6.14
CA ASN A 16 6.68 15.61 -6.72
C ASN A 16 7.02 16.20 -8.10
N ASP A 17 7.12 15.34 -9.11
CA ASP A 17 7.30 15.70 -10.51
C ASP A 17 5.95 15.58 -11.23
N PHE A 18 5.66 16.57 -12.07
CA PHE A 18 4.49 16.60 -12.97
C PHE A 18 4.36 15.28 -13.76
N GLY A 19 5.48 14.71 -14.21
CA GLY A 19 5.49 13.43 -14.93
C GLY A 19 4.94 12.26 -14.10
N GLN A 20 5.23 12.23 -12.79
CA GLN A 20 4.68 11.21 -11.90
C GLN A 20 3.21 11.44 -11.56
N GLN A 21 2.80 12.68 -11.33
CA GLN A 21 1.38 12.99 -11.10
C GLN A 21 0.53 12.59 -12.31
N LEU A 22 1.02 12.87 -13.53
CA LEU A 22 0.38 12.44 -14.76
C LEU A 22 0.30 10.90 -14.85
N ARG A 23 1.41 10.20 -14.56
CA ARG A 23 1.44 8.74 -14.57
C ARG A 23 0.48 8.13 -13.54
N LEU A 24 0.44 8.66 -12.33
CA LEU A 24 -0.48 8.20 -11.28
C LEU A 24 -1.94 8.41 -11.72
N ASN A 25 -2.26 9.57 -12.31
CA ASN A 25 -3.59 9.84 -12.85
C ASN A 25 -4.00 8.86 -13.97
N GLU A 26 -3.06 8.44 -14.83
CA GLU A 26 -3.34 7.41 -15.83
C GLU A 26 -3.49 6.02 -15.21
N LEU A 27 -2.64 5.65 -14.24
CA LEU A 27 -2.74 4.39 -13.52
C LEU A 27 -4.08 4.25 -12.78
N MET A 28 -4.58 5.34 -12.19
CA MET A 28 -5.88 5.36 -11.53
C MET A 28 -7.07 5.06 -12.47
N LYS A 29 -6.88 5.17 -13.79
CA LYS A 29 -7.91 4.80 -14.79
C LYS A 29 -7.87 3.32 -15.15
N GLU A 30 -6.75 2.61 -14.91
CA GLU A 30 -6.58 1.20 -15.31
C GLU A 30 -7.70 0.27 -14.80
N PRO A 31 -8.20 0.39 -13.55
CA PRO A 31 -9.30 -0.45 -13.08
C PRO A 31 -10.58 -0.29 -13.90
N MET A 32 -10.92 0.95 -14.28
CA MET A 32 -12.10 1.24 -15.10
C MET A 32 -11.92 0.72 -16.53
N VAL A 33 -10.72 0.84 -17.10
CA VAL A 33 -10.39 0.28 -18.42
C VAL A 33 -10.51 -1.24 -18.42
N LEU A 34 -10.04 -1.90 -17.36
CA LEU A 34 -10.15 -3.34 -17.23
C LEU A 34 -11.60 -3.79 -17.06
N GLN A 35 -12.37 -3.12 -16.20
CA GLN A 35 -13.80 -3.39 -16.04
C GLN A 35 -14.53 -3.24 -17.38
N GLN A 36 -14.26 -2.16 -18.12
CA GLN A 36 -14.84 -1.94 -19.44
C GLN A 36 -14.45 -3.06 -20.42
N GLY A 37 -13.19 -3.48 -20.43
CA GLY A 37 -12.74 -4.60 -21.26
C GLY A 37 -13.47 -5.91 -20.94
N LEU A 38 -13.72 -6.21 -19.67
CA LEU A 38 -14.51 -7.38 -19.25
C LEU A 38 -15.98 -7.27 -19.70
N VAL A 39 -16.57 -6.08 -19.58
CA VAL A 39 -17.93 -5.79 -20.06
C VAL A 39 -18.02 -5.93 -21.57
N ASP A 40 -17.03 -5.47 -22.32
CA ASP A 40 -16.96 -5.59 -23.77
C ASP A 40 -16.84 -7.05 -24.21
N LEU A 41 -16.04 -7.86 -23.49
CA LEU A 41 -15.97 -9.30 -23.72
C LEU A 41 -17.34 -9.98 -23.53
N CYS A 42 -18.13 -9.57 -22.53
CA CYS A 42 -19.50 -10.05 -22.39
C CYS A 42 -20.39 -9.68 -23.57
N LEU A 43 -20.24 -8.48 -24.15
CA LEU A 43 -20.96 -8.09 -25.37
C LEU A 43 -20.56 -8.97 -26.56
N TYR A 44 -19.27 -9.28 -26.70
CA TYR A 44 -18.78 -10.18 -27.76
C TYR A 44 -19.32 -11.61 -27.59
N LEU A 45 -19.24 -12.16 -26.38
CA LEU A 45 -19.77 -13.50 -26.07
C LEU A 45 -21.28 -13.56 -26.27
N GLY A 46 -22.00 -12.54 -25.81
CA GLY A 46 -23.43 -12.37 -26.03
C GLY A 46 -23.83 -12.31 -27.49
N LYS A 47 -23.03 -11.67 -28.34
CA LYS A 47 -23.31 -11.56 -29.77
C LYS A 47 -23.05 -12.85 -30.54
N TYR A 48 -22.01 -13.60 -30.17
CA TYR A 48 -21.51 -14.72 -30.99
C TYR A 48 -21.73 -16.11 -30.38
N SER A 49 -22.01 -16.21 -29.08
CA SER A 49 -22.06 -17.49 -28.37
C SER A 49 -23.30 -17.65 -27.47
N PHE A 50 -23.96 -16.56 -27.11
CA PHE A 50 -25.14 -16.56 -26.23
C PHE A 50 -26.22 -15.60 -26.76
N ASP A 51 -27.13 -15.16 -25.90
CA ASP A 51 -28.22 -14.27 -26.22
C ASP A 51 -28.16 -12.94 -25.45
N HIS A 52 -29.15 -12.09 -25.70
CA HIS A 52 -29.25 -10.77 -25.09
C HIS A 52 -29.46 -10.85 -23.56
N GLU A 53 -30.22 -11.84 -23.07
CA GLU A 53 -30.49 -12.01 -21.64
C GLU A 53 -29.22 -12.39 -20.89
N PHE A 54 -28.42 -13.32 -21.43
CA PHE A 54 -27.09 -13.65 -20.92
C PHE A 54 -26.21 -12.41 -20.86
N THR A 55 -26.22 -11.59 -21.92
CA THR A 55 -25.38 -10.38 -21.99
C THR A 55 -25.72 -9.38 -20.88
N LEU A 56 -27.01 -9.15 -20.64
CA LEU A 56 -27.47 -8.25 -19.58
C LEU A 56 -27.05 -8.75 -18.20
N PHE A 57 -27.31 -10.03 -17.92
CA PHE A 57 -26.95 -10.66 -16.66
C PHE A 57 -25.43 -10.64 -16.42
N ALA A 58 -24.64 -11.11 -17.39
CA ALA A 58 -23.19 -11.20 -17.25
C ALA A 58 -22.53 -9.83 -17.04
N ARG A 59 -23.03 -8.77 -17.69
CA ARG A 59 -22.53 -7.41 -17.47
C ARG A 59 -22.80 -6.92 -16.05
N GLN A 60 -24.01 -7.16 -15.53
CA GLN A 60 -24.38 -6.77 -14.16
C GLN A 60 -23.53 -7.52 -13.13
N GLU A 61 -23.35 -8.84 -13.32
CA GLU A 61 -22.54 -9.66 -12.42
C GLU A 61 -21.07 -9.26 -12.44
N ILE A 62 -20.50 -8.97 -13.62
CA ILE A 62 -19.12 -8.48 -13.73
C ILE A 62 -18.95 -7.13 -13.05
N GLU A 63 -19.86 -6.19 -13.28
CA GLU A 63 -19.79 -4.86 -12.66
C GLU A 63 -19.87 -4.97 -11.13
N PHE A 64 -20.83 -5.73 -10.61
CA PHE A 64 -21.00 -5.96 -9.19
C PHE A 64 -19.78 -6.65 -8.57
N THR A 65 -19.34 -7.76 -9.16
CA THR A 65 -18.21 -8.55 -8.65
C THR A 65 -16.92 -7.76 -8.72
N PHE A 66 -16.65 -7.09 -9.84
CA PHE A 66 -15.44 -6.28 -10.01
C PHE A 66 -15.38 -5.15 -9.00
N GLN A 67 -16.47 -4.38 -8.84
CA GLN A 67 -16.52 -3.28 -7.87
C GLN A 67 -16.31 -3.79 -6.44
N LYS A 68 -16.96 -4.91 -6.07
CA LYS A 68 -16.81 -5.53 -4.75
C LYS A 68 -15.36 -5.97 -4.51
N THR A 69 -14.82 -6.83 -5.37
CA THR A 69 -13.47 -7.39 -5.24
C THR A 69 -12.39 -6.31 -5.31
N PHE A 70 -12.53 -5.33 -6.20
CA PHE A 70 -11.58 -4.23 -6.32
C PHE A 70 -11.58 -3.37 -5.05
N ARG A 71 -12.76 -3.01 -4.53
CA ARG A 71 -12.88 -2.21 -3.31
C ARG A 71 -12.31 -2.93 -2.10
N GLU A 72 -12.57 -4.22 -1.96
CA GLU A 72 -11.99 -5.06 -0.90
C GLU A 72 -10.47 -5.12 -1.01
N ALA A 73 -9.94 -5.35 -2.21
CA ALA A 73 -8.50 -5.34 -2.44
C ALA A 73 -7.88 -3.98 -2.08
N CYS A 74 -8.57 -2.87 -2.37
CA CYS A 74 -8.13 -1.54 -1.96
C CYS A 74 -8.06 -1.39 -0.44
N TYR A 75 -9.09 -1.85 0.27
CA TYR A 75 -9.09 -1.83 1.74
C TYR A 75 -7.93 -2.64 2.32
N TYR A 76 -7.68 -3.85 1.82
CA TYR A 76 -6.55 -4.66 2.27
C TYR A 76 -5.21 -3.96 2.06
N CYS A 77 -4.99 -3.37 0.88
CA CYS A 77 -3.77 -2.64 0.61
C CYS A 77 -3.57 -1.44 1.55
N TYR A 78 -4.61 -0.64 1.82
CA TYR A 78 -4.50 0.46 2.79
C TYR A 78 -4.26 -0.04 4.22
N LEU A 79 -4.88 -1.14 4.64
CA LEU A 79 -4.63 -1.76 5.94
C LEU A 79 -3.17 -2.23 6.07
N GLU A 80 -2.61 -2.86 5.04
CA GLU A 80 -1.19 -3.21 5.01
C GLU A 80 -0.28 -1.98 5.15
N LEU A 81 -0.61 -0.87 4.47
CA LEU A 81 0.16 0.38 4.59
C LEU A 81 0.13 0.94 6.01
N LEU A 82 -0.98 0.77 6.72
CA LEU A 82 -1.16 1.14 8.12
C LEU A 82 -0.53 0.12 9.10
N GLY A 83 0.19 -0.88 8.57
CA GLY A 83 0.86 -1.90 9.38
C GLY A 83 -0.06 -2.96 9.93
N ILE A 84 -1.35 -2.95 9.60
CA ILE A 84 -2.33 -3.92 10.07
C ILE A 84 -1.99 -5.30 9.45
N PRO A 85 -1.79 -6.35 10.27
CA PRO A 85 -1.44 -7.67 9.78
C PRO A 85 -2.64 -8.30 9.08
N VAL A 86 -2.68 -8.21 7.76
CA VAL A 86 -3.82 -8.69 6.98
C VAL A 86 -3.96 -10.21 7.04
N GLU A 87 -2.92 -10.95 7.42
CA GLU A 87 -2.93 -12.39 7.69
C GLU A 87 -3.89 -12.80 8.80
N LEU A 88 -4.13 -11.90 9.76
CA LEU A 88 -5.02 -12.13 10.89
C LEU A 88 -6.48 -11.75 10.60
N LEU A 89 -6.76 -11.22 9.40
CA LEU A 89 -8.10 -10.77 9.03
C LEU A 89 -8.97 -11.94 8.54
N PRO A 90 -10.28 -11.90 8.82
CA PRO A 90 -11.22 -12.89 8.31
C PRO A 90 -11.23 -12.91 6.77
N LYS A 91 -11.35 -14.10 6.19
CA LYS A 91 -11.31 -14.29 4.73
C LYS A 91 -12.58 -13.84 4.00
N GLU A 92 -13.68 -13.68 4.72
CA GLU A 92 -15.01 -13.46 4.14
C GLU A 92 -15.27 -11.98 3.85
N ASP A 93 -15.13 -11.12 4.85
CA ASP A 93 -15.42 -9.70 4.73
C ASP A 93 -14.58 -8.87 5.69
N ILE A 94 -14.09 -7.71 5.22
CA ILE A 94 -13.35 -6.79 6.07
C ILE A 94 -14.33 -6.12 7.05
N PRO A 95 -14.06 -6.16 8.37
CA PRO A 95 -14.89 -5.51 9.38
C PRO A 95 -15.09 -4.02 9.12
N ASP A 96 -16.29 -3.52 9.41
CA ASP A 96 -16.62 -2.10 9.19
C ASP A 96 -15.71 -1.14 9.99
N VAL A 97 -15.22 -1.56 11.15
CA VAL A 97 -14.26 -0.79 11.95
C VAL A 97 -12.96 -0.54 11.17
N LEU A 98 -12.48 -1.54 10.45
CA LEU A 98 -11.26 -1.43 9.64
C LEU A 98 -11.51 -0.68 8.32
N LYS A 99 -12.70 -0.81 7.73
CA LYS A 99 -13.11 0.02 6.58
C LYS A 99 -13.15 1.51 6.95
N GLN A 100 -13.76 1.84 8.10
CA GLN A 100 -13.81 3.22 8.63
C GLN A 100 -12.41 3.78 8.91
N LEU A 101 -11.50 2.95 9.43
CA LEU A 101 -10.10 3.31 9.58
C LEU A 101 -9.49 3.74 8.24
N VAL A 102 -9.60 2.91 7.20
CA VAL A 102 -9.07 3.22 5.87
C VAL A 102 -9.71 4.48 5.30
N ASP A 103 -11.03 4.59 5.34
CA ASP A 103 -11.76 5.75 4.81
C ASP A 103 -11.30 7.05 5.51
N SER A 104 -11.14 7.02 6.84
CA SER A 104 -10.67 8.16 7.62
C SER A 104 -9.22 8.55 7.28
N PHE A 105 -8.36 7.56 7.01
CA PHE A 105 -6.99 7.78 6.59
C PHE A 105 -6.90 8.38 5.19
N ILE A 106 -7.71 7.91 4.24
CA ILE A 106 -7.78 8.49 2.89
C ILE A 106 -8.21 9.97 2.95
N VAL A 107 -9.19 10.31 3.78
CA VAL A 107 -9.62 11.70 3.99
C VAL A 107 -8.46 12.55 4.54
N LEU A 108 -7.73 12.04 5.53
CA LEU A 108 -6.55 12.70 6.09
C LEU A 108 -5.47 12.95 5.01
N LEU A 109 -5.18 11.94 4.19
CA LEU A 109 -4.20 12.04 3.11
C LEU A 109 -4.58 13.10 2.07
N ASN A 110 -5.83 13.11 1.65
CA ASN A 110 -6.31 14.08 0.66
C ASN A 110 -6.18 15.52 1.19
N ASN A 111 -6.47 15.74 2.48
CA ASN A 111 -6.38 17.05 3.11
C ASN A 111 -4.93 17.51 3.33
N GLN A 112 -4.00 16.59 3.56
CA GLN A 112 -2.58 16.90 3.81
C GLN A 112 -1.68 16.73 2.58
N SER A 113 -2.27 16.43 1.42
CA SER A 113 -1.57 16.17 0.14
C SER A 113 -0.50 17.22 -0.16
N TYR A 114 -0.81 18.51 -0.04
CA TYR A 114 0.14 19.59 -0.32
C TYR A 114 1.41 19.55 0.56
N MET A 115 1.29 19.14 1.84
CA MET A 115 2.42 19.09 2.77
C MET A 115 3.26 17.81 2.61
N LEU A 116 2.63 16.73 2.16
CA LEU A 116 3.28 15.42 1.96
C LEU A 116 4.26 15.41 0.78
N TYR A 117 3.99 16.20 -0.25
CA TYR A 117 4.75 16.20 -1.50
C TYR A 117 5.82 17.31 -1.59
N HIS A 118 5.94 18.19 -0.59
CA HIS A 118 6.84 19.37 -0.68
C HIS A 118 8.05 19.36 0.27
N GLN A 119 8.21 18.36 1.14
CA GLN A 119 9.39 18.26 1.99
C GLN A 119 10.47 17.38 1.34
N GLU A 120 11.62 17.99 1.04
CA GLU A 120 12.86 17.25 0.79
C GLU A 120 13.23 16.48 2.05
N SER A 121 12.95 15.18 2.04
CA SER A 121 13.40 14.30 3.12
C SER A 121 14.93 14.20 3.06
N ASP A 122 15.61 14.58 4.14
CA ASP A 122 16.98 14.15 4.38
C ASP A 122 17.07 12.62 4.25
N LYS A 123 18.15 12.11 3.63
CA LYS A 123 18.30 10.67 3.29
C LYS A 123 18.22 9.72 4.50
N LYS A 124 18.24 10.24 5.74
CA LYS A 124 18.18 9.46 7.00
C LYS A 124 16.85 9.57 7.75
N ASP A 125 15.97 10.47 7.33
CA ASP A 125 14.75 10.79 8.06
C ASP A 125 13.52 10.11 7.45
N ASP A 126 12.58 9.70 8.31
CA ASP A 126 11.27 9.20 7.87
C ASP A 126 10.59 10.27 6.98
N SER A 127 9.99 9.81 5.90
CA SER A 127 9.27 10.66 4.96
C SER A 127 7.99 11.26 5.59
N PRO A 128 7.47 12.39 5.10
CA PRO A 128 6.23 12.99 5.61
C PRO A 128 5.08 11.99 5.81
N LEU A 129 4.87 11.09 4.85
CA LEU A 129 3.82 10.07 4.92
C LEU A 129 4.13 8.99 5.96
N GLN A 130 5.40 8.57 6.06
CA GLN A 130 5.86 7.66 7.12
C GLN A 130 5.66 8.30 8.49
N LYS A 131 6.09 9.56 8.68
CA LYS A 131 5.97 10.31 9.93
C LYS A 131 4.51 10.39 10.38
N MET A 132 3.59 10.71 9.47
CA MET A 132 2.16 10.78 9.79
C MET A 132 1.59 9.42 10.23
N ALA A 133 1.83 8.36 9.46
CA ALA A 133 1.29 7.04 9.79
C ALA A 133 1.90 6.47 11.08
N ILE A 134 3.19 6.71 11.32
CA ILE A 134 3.88 6.35 12.57
C ILE A 134 3.32 7.17 13.74
N GLU A 135 3.05 8.46 13.55
CA GLU A 135 2.46 9.31 14.59
C GLU A 135 1.06 8.84 14.97
N LEU A 136 0.23 8.44 13.99
CA LEU A 136 -1.07 7.80 14.25
C LEU A 136 -0.90 6.51 15.06
N ALA A 137 0.03 5.65 14.66
CA ALA A 137 0.30 4.39 15.36
C ALA A 137 0.79 4.63 16.80
N ARG A 138 1.72 5.55 17.01
CA ARG A 138 2.26 5.85 18.34
C ARG A 138 1.24 6.54 19.25
N CYS A 139 0.52 7.54 18.74
CA CYS A 139 -0.52 8.23 19.50
C CYS A 139 -1.69 7.32 19.88
N SER A 140 -1.95 6.28 19.08
CA SER A 140 -2.99 5.29 19.41
C SER A 140 -2.61 4.42 20.61
N CYS A 141 -1.32 4.30 20.90
CA CYS A 141 -0.78 3.49 22.01
C CYS A 141 -0.48 4.34 23.25
N ASP A 142 0.07 5.54 23.05
CA ASP A 142 0.40 6.48 24.11
C ASP A 142 0.02 7.92 23.70
N PRO A 143 -1.03 8.50 24.31
CA PRO A 143 -1.42 9.89 24.08
C PRO A 143 -0.35 10.92 24.45
N ALA A 144 0.65 10.55 25.28
CA ALA A 144 1.74 11.43 25.67
C ALA A 144 2.77 11.64 24.54
N TYR A 145 2.72 10.84 23.46
CA TYR A 145 3.69 10.87 22.37
C TYR A 145 3.43 11.96 21.31
N SER A 146 2.39 12.79 21.43
CA SER A 146 2.13 13.85 20.44
C SER A 146 3.24 14.93 20.49
N SER A 147 4.33 14.71 19.75
CA SER A 147 5.47 15.63 19.71
C SER A 147 5.22 16.82 18.78
N VAL A 148 4.08 16.85 18.08
CA VAL A 148 3.76 17.89 17.09
C VAL A 148 2.49 18.65 17.49
N ASN A 149 2.63 19.93 17.84
CA ASN A 149 1.52 20.83 18.16
C ASN A 149 0.50 21.02 17.01
N HIS A 150 0.84 20.61 15.78
CA HIS A 150 -0.05 20.71 14.61
C HIS A 150 -1.09 19.59 14.53
N ALA A 151 -0.76 18.38 15.01
CA ALA A 151 -1.65 17.21 14.92
C ALA A 151 -2.87 17.30 15.86
N LYS A 152 -2.74 18.02 16.97
CA LYS A 152 -3.81 18.19 17.98
C LYS A 152 -5.00 19.06 17.52
N ASN A 153 -4.81 19.90 16.50
CA ASN A 153 -5.85 20.81 16.02
C ASN A 153 -6.49 20.39 14.69
N ASP A 154 -5.97 19.34 14.03
CA ASP A 154 -6.55 18.82 12.81
C ASP A 154 -7.68 17.82 13.15
N VAL A 155 -8.90 18.19 12.78
CA VAL A 155 -10.11 17.37 12.96
C VAL A 155 -9.98 16.04 12.22
N ASN A 156 -9.33 16.03 11.05
CA ASN A 156 -9.15 14.82 10.26
C ASN A 156 -8.12 13.89 10.90
N PHE A 157 -7.04 14.45 11.46
CA PHE A 157 -6.05 13.66 12.19
C PHE A 157 -6.69 13.03 13.43
N THR A 158 -7.47 13.80 14.18
CA THR A 158 -8.18 13.31 15.37
C THR A 158 -9.18 12.21 15.01
N ASN A 159 -9.90 12.37 13.90
CA ASN A 159 -10.83 11.36 13.39
C ASN A 159 -10.11 10.07 12.96
N ALA A 160 -9.00 10.20 12.22
CA ALA A 160 -8.17 9.06 11.82
C ALA A 160 -7.59 8.34 13.04
N LEU A 161 -7.06 9.08 14.02
CA LEU A 161 -6.54 8.54 15.27
C LEU A 161 -7.61 7.75 16.04
N ARG A 162 -8.83 8.29 16.15
CA ARG A 162 -9.95 7.60 16.80
C ARG A 162 -10.26 6.28 16.09
N CYS A 163 -10.33 6.27 14.76
CA CYS A 163 -10.59 5.04 14.01
C CYS A 163 -9.41 4.06 14.14
N PHE A 164 -8.17 4.56 14.25
CA PHE A 164 -6.97 3.74 14.44
C PHE A 164 -6.98 3.04 15.80
N ILE A 165 -7.33 3.77 16.87
CA ILE A 165 -7.52 3.21 18.22
C ILE A 165 -8.58 2.11 18.20
N GLN A 166 -9.73 2.37 17.56
CA GLN A 166 -10.81 1.37 17.43
C GLN A 166 -10.37 0.14 16.64
N GLY A 167 -9.62 0.33 15.55
CA GLY A 167 -9.05 -0.74 14.74
C GLY A 167 -8.08 -1.62 15.54
N ILE A 168 -7.15 -1.02 16.29
CA ILE A 168 -6.24 -1.77 17.17
C ILE A 168 -7.00 -2.51 18.27
N GLN A 169 -7.97 -1.85 18.92
CA GLN A 169 -8.78 -2.51 19.95
C GLN A 169 -9.50 -3.72 19.38
N TRP A 170 -10.06 -3.60 18.18
CA TRP A 170 -10.69 -4.71 17.47
C TRP A 170 -9.69 -5.84 17.18
N LEU A 171 -8.49 -5.53 16.69
CA LEU A 171 -7.42 -6.52 16.44
C LEU A 171 -7.01 -7.26 17.72
N ILE A 172 -6.81 -6.53 18.82
CA ILE A 172 -6.45 -7.11 20.11
C ILE A 172 -7.59 -8.00 20.63
N GLN A 173 -8.84 -7.56 20.50
CA GLN A 173 -9.98 -8.31 21.04
C GLN A 173 -10.32 -9.56 20.21
N THR A 174 -10.10 -9.53 18.90
CA THR A 174 -10.53 -10.58 17.98
C THR A 174 -9.39 -11.54 17.67
N CYS A 175 -8.22 -11.04 17.28
CA CYS A 175 -7.11 -11.88 16.83
C CYS A 175 -6.28 -12.44 18.00
N ILE A 176 -6.01 -11.64 19.05
CA ILE A 176 -5.17 -12.09 20.19
C ILE A 176 -5.93 -13.01 21.15
N LYS A 177 -7.28 -12.99 21.13
CA LYS A 177 -8.08 -13.98 21.88
C LYS A 177 -8.14 -15.34 21.21
N GLU A 178 -7.96 -15.39 19.89
CA GLU A 178 -7.98 -16.65 19.12
C GLU A 178 -6.57 -17.28 19.04
N GLU A 179 -5.51 -16.47 19.04
CA GLU A 179 -4.12 -16.91 19.10
C GLU A 179 -3.50 -16.56 20.46
N GLU A 180 -3.50 -17.51 21.41
CA GLU A 180 -3.10 -17.37 22.84
C GLU A 180 -1.65 -16.87 23.11
N ASN A 181 -0.91 -16.33 22.14
CA ASN A 181 0.52 -16.07 22.27
C ASN A 181 1.05 -14.76 21.64
N ILE A 182 0.19 -13.84 21.20
CA ILE A 182 0.66 -12.57 20.62
C ILE A 182 0.91 -11.53 21.72
N ASP A 183 2.19 -11.18 21.95
CA ASP A 183 2.55 -10.02 22.77
C ASP A 183 2.16 -8.72 22.07
N ILE A 184 1.25 -7.94 22.68
CA ILE A 184 0.76 -6.66 22.18
C ILE A 184 1.92 -5.70 21.86
N LYS A 185 2.98 -5.69 22.67
CA LYS A 185 4.12 -4.80 22.46
C LYS A 185 4.90 -5.19 21.19
N SER A 186 5.06 -6.50 20.97
CA SER A 186 5.67 -7.02 19.74
C SER A 186 4.84 -6.70 18.50
N LEU A 187 3.51 -6.83 18.58
CA LEU A 187 2.59 -6.49 17.49
C LEU A 187 2.72 -5.02 17.09
N LEU A 188 2.68 -4.10 18.07
CA LEU A 188 2.79 -2.67 17.81
C LEU A 188 4.15 -2.29 17.21
N THR A 189 5.23 -2.92 17.70
CA THR A 189 6.57 -2.72 17.14
C THR A 189 6.65 -3.21 15.70
N HIS A 190 6.01 -4.35 15.39
CA HIS A 190 5.91 -4.89 14.05
C HIS A 190 5.10 -3.97 13.13
N MET A 191 3.95 -3.46 13.58
CA MET A 191 3.15 -2.49 12.83
C MET A 191 3.98 -1.26 12.46
N GLU A 192 4.70 -0.66 13.41
CA GLU A 192 5.54 0.52 13.16
C GLU A 192 6.65 0.24 12.14
N GLN A 193 7.31 -0.91 12.24
CA GLN A 193 8.33 -1.33 11.27
C GLN A 193 7.73 -1.57 9.87
N HIS A 194 6.55 -2.16 9.81
CA HIS A 194 5.84 -2.41 8.54
C HIS A 194 5.45 -1.10 7.86
N ILE A 195 4.87 -0.15 8.61
CA ILE A 195 4.56 1.21 8.14
C ILE A 195 5.82 1.88 7.56
N ARG A 196 6.95 1.84 8.31
CA ARG A 196 8.22 2.40 7.84
C ARG A 196 8.64 1.80 6.51
N LYS A 197 8.68 0.47 6.39
CA LYS A 197 9.15 -0.19 5.18
C LYS A 197 8.25 0.11 3.97
N ARG A 198 6.93 0.03 4.15
CA ARG A 198 5.95 0.17 3.06
C ARG A 198 5.83 1.59 2.52
N LEU A 199 5.87 2.58 3.40
CA LEU A 199 5.75 3.99 3.03
C LEU A 199 7.10 4.64 2.72
N GLN A 200 8.20 3.87 2.75
CA GLN A 200 9.53 4.38 2.44
C GLN A 200 9.61 4.90 0.99
N PRO A 201 10.23 6.07 0.77
CA PRO A 201 10.53 6.54 -0.57
C PRO A 201 11.34 5.50 -1.35
N ARG A 202 10.95 5.24 -2.60
CA ARG A 202 11.52 4.16 -3.43
C ARG A 202 12.69 4.62 -4.30
N LYS A 203 13.38 5.70 -3.92
CA LYS A 203 14.51 6.26 -4.68
C LYS A 203 15.58 5.21 -5.03
N CYS A 204 15.79 4.23 -4.17
CA CYS A 204 16.73 3.13 -4.42
C CYS A 204 16.33 2.21 -5.58
N LEU A 205 15.04 2.16 -5.94
CA LEU A 205 14.50 1.43 -7.09
C LEU A 205 14.44 2.28 -8.36
N GLU A 206 14.86 3.55 -8.31
CA GLU A 206 14.88 4.39 -9.50
C GLU A 206 15.99 3.95 -10.45
N LYS A 207 15.63 3.90 -11.74
CA LYS A 207 16.55 3.46 -12.81
C LYS A 207 17.83 4.29 -12.82
N ILE A 208 17.72 5.60 -12.57
CA ILE A 208 18.85 6.54 -12.52
C ILE A 208 19.80 6.17 -11.38
N TYR A 209 19.27 6.03 -10.16
CA TYR A 209 20.06 5.67 -8.99
C TYR A 209 20.71 4.28 -9.10
N MET A 210 20.00 3.31 -9.72
CA MET A 210 20.58 2.01 -10.04
C MET A 210 21.75 2.12 -10.99
N TYR A 211 21.62 2.92 -12.05
CA TYR A 211 22.70 3.12 -13.01
C TYR A 211 23.89 3.85 -12.42
N GLU A 212 23.67 4.86 -11.58
CA GLU A 212 24.74 5.53 -10.83
C GLU A 212 25.52 4.50 -10.00
N LYS A 213 24.84 3.67 -9.21
CA LYS A 213 25.52 2.63 -8.43
C LYS A 213 26.26 1.60 -9.25
N ILE A 214 25.71 1.22 -10.40
CA ILE A 214 26.38 0.29 -11.31
C ILE A 214 27.62 0.96 -11.90
N ALA A 215 27.53 2.23 -12.29
CA ALA A 215 28.65 3.01 -12.80
C ALA A 215 29.74 3.16 -11.74
N ASP A 216 29.39 3.55 -10.50
CA ASP A 216 30.34 3.66 -9.38
C ASP A 216 31.09 2.34 -9.14
N LEU A 217 30.37 1.21 -9.12
CA LEU A 217 31.00 -0.11 -8.96
C LEU A 217 31.95 -0.45 -10.11
N LEU A 218 31.56 -0.14 -11.35
CA LEU A 218 32.39 -0.38 -12.53
C LEU A 218 33.63 0.52 -12.54
N ASP A 219 33.50 1.77 -12.10
CA ASP A 219 34.61 2.74 -12.06
C ASP A 219 35.61 2.40 -10.95
N GLU A 220 35.15 1.90 -9.79
CA GLU A 220 36.01 1.55 -8.66
C GLU A 220 36.67 0.17 -8.79
N HIS A 221 36.03 -0.76 -9.49
CA HIS A 221 36.41 -2.18 -9.49
C HIS A 221 36.47 -2.81 -10.89
N SER A 222 36.65 -2.03 -11.95
CA SER A 222 36.72 -2.52 -13.35
C SER A 222 37.63 -3.72 -13.55
N ASP A 223 38.73 -3.74 -12.79
CA ASP A 223 39.82 -4.70 -12.94
C ASP A 223 39.59 -5.99 -12.11
N ASP A 224 38.63 -5.98 -11.18
CA ASP A 224 38.28 -7.13 -10.34
C ASP A 224 36.91 -7.70 -10.73
N HIS A 225 36.93 -8.53 -11.77
CA HIS A 225 35.74 -9.20 -12.29
C HIS A 225 35.03 -10.10 -11.26
N ILE A 226 35.77 -10.70 -10.32
CA ILE A 226 35.20 -11.61 -9.32
C ILE A 226 34.43 -10.78 -8.29
N TYR A 227 35.04 -9.71 -7.80
CA TYR A 227 34.39 -8.79 -6.87
C TYR A 227 33.14 -8.13 -7.50
N LEU A 228 33.23 -7.66 -8.75
CA LEU A 228 32.09 -7.07 -9.45
C LEU A 228 30.91 -8.04 -9.56
N GLN A 229 31.17 -9.30 -9.90
CA GLN A 229 30.12 -10.31 -10.00
C GLN A 229 29.43 -10.55 -8.66
N GLU A 230 30.19 -10.61 -7.57
CA GLU A 230 29.64 -10.75 -6.22
C GLU A 230 28.85 -9.49 -5.80
N ALA A 231 29.39 -8.30 -6.04
CA ALA A 231 28.75 -7.03 -5.72
C ALA A 231 27.40 -6.87 -6.44
N PHE A 232 27.32 -7.19 -7.74
CA PHE A 232 26.06 -7.17 -8.49
C PHE A 232 25.06 -8.21 -8.00
N SER A 233 25.52 -9.41 -7.63
CA SER A 233 24.67 -10.45 -7.05
C SER A 233 24.06 -10.00 -5.72
N VAL A 234 24.88 -9.45 -4.82
CA VAL A 234 24.45 -8.90 -3.52
C VAL A 234 23.49 -7.73 -3.71
N MET A 235 23.78 -6.82 -4.65
CA MET A 235 22.88 -5.71 -4.99
C MET A 235 21.53 -6.24 -5.48
N GLY A 236 21.53 -7.22 -6.39
CA GLY A 236 20.33 -7.87 -6.89
C GLY A 236 19.49 -8.51 -5.78
N ALA A 237 20.12 -9.28 -4.89
CA ALA A 237 19.46 -9.93 -3.76
C ALA A 237 18.84 -8.92 -2.79
N ARG A 238 19.58 -7.86 -2.43
CA ARG A 238 19.08 -6.77 -1.58
C ARG A 238 17.89 -6.06 -2.22
N MET A 239 17.95 -5.83 -3.53
CA MET A 239 16.88 -5.17 -4.28
C MET A 239 15.61 -6.01 -4.32
N GLN A 240 15.74 -7.32 -4.56
CA GLN A 240 14.62 -8.25 -4.54
C GLN A 240 14.00 -8.39 -3.15
N PHE A 241 14.83 -8.40 -2.10
CA PHE A 241 14.33 -8.43 -0.73
C PHE A 241 13.53 -7.16 -0.42
N PHE A 242 14.09 -5.99 -0.73
CA PHE A 242 13.41 -4.71 -0.54
C PHE A 242 12.12 -4.61 -1.36
N SER A 243 12.12 -5.05 -2.62
CA SER A 243 10.92 -4.99 -3.45
C SER A 243 9.80 -5.88 -2.90
N ARG A 244 10.11 -7.10 -2.46
CA ARG A 244 9.11 -7.99 -1.83
C ARG A 244 8.51 -7.36 -0.58
N GLU A 245 9.32 -6.79 0.29
CA GLU A 245 8.82 -6.13 1.50
C GLU A 245 8.04 -4.85 1.20
N ALA A 246 8.42 -4.08 0.17
CA ALA A 246 7.79 -2.80 -0.15
C ALA A 246 6.48 -2.94 -0.94
N PHE A 247 6.39 -3.91 -1.85
CA PHE A 247 5.18 -4.14 -2.67
C PHE A 247 4.19 -5.10 -2.02
N GLY A 248 4.63 -5.87 -1.02
CA GLY A 248 3.81 -6.82 -0.28
C GLY A 248 3.60 -8.16 -0.95
N HIS A 249 3.04 -9.07 -0.17
CA HIS A 249 2.60 -10.38 -0.65
C HIS A 249 1.10 -10.32 -0.93
N ILE A 250 0.72 -9.98 -2.17
CA ILE A 250 -0.64 -10.31 -2.63
C ILE A 250 -0.67 -11.82 -2.82
N SER A 251 -1.12 -12.53 -1.79
CA SER A 251 -1.40 -13.97 -1.90
C SER A 251 -2.55 -14.14 -2.89
N PRO A 252 -2.34 -14.77 -4.06
CA PRO A 252 -3.39 -14.90 -5.08
C PRO A 252 -4.61 -15.68 -4.57
N SER A 253 -4.41 -16.47 -3.51
CA SER A 253 -5.39 -17.38 -2.91
C SER A 253 -6.49 -16.71 -2.09
N ARG A 254 -6.43 -15.39 -1.82
CA ARG A 254 -7.50 -14.71 -1.05
C ARG A 254 -8.70 -14.28 -1.89
N PHE A 255 -8.51 -14.14 -3.21
CA PHE A 255 -9.56 -13.71 -4.15
C PHE A 255 -9.96 -14.85 -5.10
N THR A 256 -9.91 -16.09 -4.63
CA THR A 256 -10.48 -17.22 -5.36
C THR A 256 -12.00 -17.14 -5.28
N LEU A 257 -12.62 -16.82 -6.42
CA LEU A 257 -14.05 -16.97 -6.70
C LEU A 257 -14.52 -18.40 -6.45
#